data_AF-A0A9E5TKT6-F1
#
_entry.id   AF-A0A9E5TKT6-F1
#
_cell.length_a   1.000
_cell.length_b   1.000
_cell.length_c   1.000
_cell.angle_alpha   90.00
_cell.angle_beta   90.00
_cell.angle_gamma   90.00
#
_symmetry.space_group_name_H-M   'P 1'
#
loop_
_entity.id
_entity.type
_entity.pdbx_description
1 polymer ?
#
loop_
_entity_poly.entity_id
_entity_poly.type
_entity_poly.pdbx_seq_one_letter_code
_entity_poly.pdbx_strand_id
1 'polypeptide(L)'
;MADEELKEFHFSCGDSGDGPIGFCGTIKAKDREEAVAIMKRVLPDEMKIHPVGDDDDNERVEYLRLYTNTENITVKDIDEGE
;
A
#
# COMPACT_ATOMS: atom_id res chain seq x y z
N MET A 1 -0.94 32.25 2.46
CA MET A 1 -0.31 31.06 1.87
C MET A 1 -1.45 30.22 1.38
N ALA A 2 -1.54 29.96 0.08
CA ALA A 2 -2.66 29.20 -0.48
C ALA A 2 -2.62 27.80 0.16
N ASP A 3 -3.72 27.43 0.81
CA ASP A 3 -3.97 26.04 1.21
C ASP A 3 -4.17 25.30 -0.12
N GLU A 4 -3.10 24.74 -0.68
CA GLU A 4 -3.23 23.86 -1.84
C GLU A 4 -3.98 22.62 -1.35
N GLU A 5 -5.27 22.53 -1.67
CA GLU A 5 -6.12 21.39 -1.31
C GLU A 5 -5.46 20.08 -1.79
N LEU A 6 -5.03 19.26 -0.84
CA LEU A 6 -4.47 17.94 -1.10
C LEU A 6 -5.59 17.03 -1.61
N LYS A 7 -5.31 16.34 -2.72
CA LYS A 7 -6.20 15.34 -3.32
C LYS A 7 -5.90 13.96 -2.75
N GLU A 8 -6.92 13.13 -2.66
CA GLU A 8 -6.79 11.73 -2.25
C GLU A 8 -6.54 10.86 -3.48
N PHE A 9 -5.45 10.09 -3.46
CA PHE A 9 -5.08 9.13 -4.49
C PHE A 9 -5.10 7.74 -3.89
N HIS A 10 -5.96 6.87 -4.43
CA HIS A 10 -6.06 5.48 -3.99
C HIS A 10 -5.16 4.61 -4.87
N PHE A 11 -4.26 3.86 -4.24
CA PHE A 11 -3.39 2.90 -4.90
C PHE A 11 -3.99 1.51 -4.78
N SER A 12 -4.11 0.82 -5.90
CA SER A 12 -4.45 -0.59 -5.99
C SER A 12 -3.28 -1.34 -6.64
N CYS A 13 -2.34 -1.83 -5.82
CA CYS A 13 -1.10 -2.47 -6.28
C CYS A 13 -1.25 -4.00 -6.39
N GLY A 14 -2.42 -4.45 -6.83
CA GLY A 14 -2.79 -5.86 -6.91
C GLY A 14 -4.04 -6.15 -6.07
N ASP A 15 -5.06 -6.68 -6.73
CA ASP A 15 -6.31 -7.09 -6.13
C ASP A 15 -6.13 -8.49 -5.53
N SER A 16 -6.38 -8.63 -4.22
CA SER A 16 -6.36 -9.91 -3.52
C SER A 16 -7.45 -10.89 -4.00
N GLY A 17 -8.22 -10.56 -5.04
CA GLY A 17 -9.16 -11.44 -5.72
C GLY A 17 -8.56 -12.38 -6.77
N ASP A 18 -7.37 -12.08 -7.32
CA ASP A 18 -6.73 -12.85 -8.42
C ASP A 18 -5.31 -13.38 -8.07
N GLY A 19 -4.80 -13.06 -6.87
CA GLY A 19 -3.47 -13.49 -6.41
C GLY A 19 -3.36 -13.64 -4.89
N PRO A 20 -2.28 -14.26 -4.37
CA PRO A 20 -2.16 -14.61 -2.95
C PRO A 20 -1.95 -13.42 -2.01
N ILE A 21 -1.47 -12.27 -2.51
CA ILE A 21 -1.17 -11.06 -1.72
C ILE A 21 -1.41 -9.82 -2.60
N GLY A 22 -2.33 -8.95 -2.18
CA GLY A 22 -2.57 -7.61 -2.74
C GLY A 22 -2.42 -6.52 -1.67
N PHE A 23 -2.12 -5.30 -2.09
CA PHE A 23 -2.02 -4.15 -1.19
C PHE A 23 -2.73 -2.94 -1.81
N CYS A 24 -3.50 -2.24 -0.99
CA CYS A 24 -4.09 -0.96 -1.34
C CYS A 24 -3.82 0.08 -0.25
N GLY A 25 -3.86 1.35 -0.63
CA GLY A 25 -3.67 2.45 0.31
C GLY A 25 -4.03 3.79 -0.28
N THR A 26 -4.47 4.72 0.56
CA THR A 26 -4.83 6.08 0.14
C THR A 26 -3.75 7.07 0.59
N ILE A 27 -3.27 7.87 -0.35
CA ILE A 27 -2.24 8.90 -0.11
C ILE A 27 -2.84 10.27 -0.44
N LYS A 28 -2.61 11.24 0.46
CA LYS A 28 -2.95 12.65 0.21
C LYS A 28 -1.75 13.35 -0.40
N ALA A 29 -1.92 13.93 -1.59
CA ALA A 29 -0.86 14.61 -2.33
C ALA A 29 -1.43 15.72 -3.24
N LYS A 30 -0.57 16.56 -3.80
CA LYS A 30 -0.97 17.60 -4.77
C LYS A 30 -1.34 17.02 -6.14
N ASP A 31 -0.56 16.03 -6.58
CA ASP A 31 -0.69 15.39 -7.87
C ASP A 31 -0.28 13.90 -7.79
N ARG A 32 -0.50 13.17 -8.88
CA ARG A 32 -0.24 11.73 -8.96
C ARG A 32 1.25 11.37 -8.83
N GLU A 33 2.15 12.20 -9.34
CA GLU A 33 3.59 11.95 -9.26
C GLU A 33 4.07 12.13 -7.80
N GLU A 34 3.58 13.17 -7.13
CA GLU A 34 3.81 13.37 -5.70
C GLU A 34 3.23 12.22 -4.86
N ALA A 35 2.03 11.73 -5.19
CA ALA A 35 1.42 10.58 -4.52
C ALA A 35 2.30 9.32 -4.63
N VAL A 36 2.81 9.02 -5.84
CA VAL A 36 3.72 7.88 -6.06
C VAL A 36 5.02 8.08 -5.28
N ALA A 37 5.60 9.28 -5.30
CA ALA A 37 6.82 9.57 -4.56
C ALA A 37 6.64 9.39 -3.04
N ILE A 38 5.51 9.82 -2.49
CA ILE A 38 5.16 9.60 -1.08
C ILE A 38 5.00 8.10 -0.82
N MET A 39 4.23 7.38 -1.65
CA MET A 39 4.01 5.94 -1.51
C MET A 39 5.33 5.17 -1.48
N LYS A 40 6.23 5.41 -2.46
CA LYS A 40 7.56 4.78 -2.51
C LYS A 40 8.44 5.11 -1.30
N ARG A 41 8.27 6.29 -0.71
CA ARG A 41 9.05 6.72 0.46
C ARG A 41 8.55 6.11 1.77
N VAL A 42 7.24 5.88 1.89
CA VAL A 42 6.62 5.38 3.13
C VAL A 42 6.51 3.87 3.17
N LEU A 43 6.38 3.22 2.01
CA LEU A 43 6.28 1.77 1.93
C LEU A 43 7.69 1.17 2.03
N PRO A 44 7.98 0.34 3.04
CA PRO A 44 9.28 -0.29 3.19
C PRO A 44 9.40 -1.53 2.28
N ASP A 45 10.61 -1.79 1.76
CA ASP A 45 10.88 -2.93 0.87
C ASP A 45 10.58 -4.30 1.51
N GLU A 46 10.62 -4.39 2.84
CA GLU A 46 10.21 -5.56 3.60
C GLU A 46 9.43 -5.19 4.86
N MET A 47 8.45 -6.01 5.23
CA MET A 47 7.71 -5.91 6.50
C MET A 47 7.58 -7.27 7.16
N LYS A 48 7.86 -7.33 8.45
CA LYS A 48 7.55 -8.49 9.30
C LYS A 48 6.16 -8.29 9.88
N ILE A 49 5.24 -9.20 9.55
CA ILE A 49 3.89 -9.22 10.12
C ILE A 49 3.81 -10.32 11.16
N HIS A 50 3.28 -9.95 12.32
CA HIS A 50 2.78 -10.90 13.29
C HIS A 50 1.27 -10.95 13.12
N PRO A 51 0.68 -12.11 12.78
CA PRO A 51 -0.76 -12.21 12.68
C PRO A 51 -1.40 -11.83 14.02
N VAL A 52 -2.46 -11.03 13.94
CA VAL A 52 -3.18 -10.53 15.12
C VAL A 52 -4.56 -11.18 15.13
N GLY A 53 -4.87 -11.88 16.22
CA GLY A 53 -6.20 -12.49 16.43
C GLY A 53 -6.13 -13.70 17.34
N ASP A 54 -7.27 -14.07 17.90
CA ASP A 54 -7.45 -15.18 18.87
C ASP A 54 -7.64 -16.55 18.21
N ASP A 55 -7.27 -16.71 16.93
CA ASP A 55 -7.42 -17.96 16.21
C ASP A 55 -6.24 -18.90 16.50
N ASP A 56 -6.51 -20.18 16.78
CA ASP A 56 -5.51 -21.23 17.07
C ASP A 56 -4.40 -21.30 15.99
N ASP A 57 -4.74 -20.99 14.74
CA ASP A 57 -3.79 -20.97 13.63
C ASP A 57 -2.86 -19.74 13.66
N ASN A 58 -3.29 -18.60 14.20
CA ASN A 58 -2.40 -17.44 14.38
C ASN A 58 -1.32 -17.72 15.43
N GLU A 59 -1.64 -18.49 16.48
CA GLU A 59 -0.68 -18.91 17.51
C GLU A 59 0.41 -19.85 16.95
N ARG A 60 0.16 -20.50 15.81
CA ARG A 60 1.12 -21.38 15.11
C ARG A 60 2.05 -20.63 14.17
N VAL A 61 1.79 -19.35 13.90
CA VAL A 61 2.58 -18.55 12.97
C VAL A 61 3.52 -17.64 13.75
N GLU A 62 4.81 -17.95 13.71
CA GLU A 62 5.83 -17.14 14.40
C GLU A 62 5.96 -15.75 13.77
N TYR A 63 6.01 -15.68 12.43
CA TYR A 63 5.93 -14.45 11.65
C TYR A 63 5.69 -14.70 10.17
N LEU A 64 5.18 -13.69 9.49
CA LEU A 64 5.16 -13.58 8.03
C LEU A 64 6.10 -12.45 7.60
N ARG A 65 6.69 -12.59 6.40
CA ARG A 65 7.51 -11.54 5.80
C ARG A 65 6.98 -11.20 4.43
N LEU A 66 6.60 -9.94 4.26
CA LEU A 66 6.19 -9.39 2.98
C LEU A 66 7.36 -8.62 2.37
N TYR A 67 7.50 -8.76 1.06
CA TYR A 67 8.46 -8.03 0.26
C TYR A 67 7.67 -7.16 -0.71
N THR A 68 7.96 -5.87 -0.72
CA THR A 68 7.33 -4.92 -1.65
C THR A 68 8.37 -4.44 -2.63
N ASN A 69 8.03 -4.43 -3.92
CA ASN A 69 8.88 -3.83 -4.95
C ASN A 69 8.39 -2.41 -5.24
N THR A 70 8.82 -1.46 -4.39
CA THR A 70 8.38 -0.06 -4.46
C THR A 70 8.77 0.61 -5.78
N GLU A 71 9.88 0.19 -6.41
CA GLU A 71 10.33 0.72 -7.70
C GLU A 71 9.31 0.50 -8.80
N ASN A 72 8.54 -0.58 -8.73
CA ASN A 72 7.53 -0.95 -9.71
C ASN A 72 6.17 -0.27 -9.50
N ILE A 73 5.98 0.49 -8.41
CA ILE A 73 4.77 1.28 -8.20
C ILE A 73 4.81 2.50 -9.13
N THR A 74 3.75 2.69 -9.90
CA THR A 74 3.63 3.76 -10.89
C THR A 74 2.30 4.48 -10.78
N VAL A 75 2.13 5.57 -11.51
CA VAL A 75 0.85 6.31 -11.59
C VAL A 75 -0.30 5.48 -12.17
N LYS A 76 -0.01 4.34 -12.81
CA LYS A 76 -1.03 3.42 -13.35
C LYS A 76 -1.70 2.60 -12.26
N ASP A 77 -1.03 2.46 -11.13
CA ASP A 77 -1.51 1.73 -9.96
C ASP A 77 -2.43 2.62 -9.10
N ILE A 78 -2.64 3.88 -9.49
CA ILE A 78 -3.63 4.76 -8.89
C ILE A 78 -4.98 4.48 -9.54
N ASP A 79 -5.87 3.88 -8.77
CA ASP A 79 -7.28 3.75 -9.11
C ASP A 79 -7.98 4.99 -8.58
N GLU A 80 -8.20 5.98 -9.44
CA GLU A 80 -9.16 7.04 -9.14
C GLU A 80 -10.54 6.39 -9.16
N GLY A 81 -10.97 5.88 -8.01
CA GLY A 81 -12.34 5.42 -7.83
C GLY A 81 -13.30 6.51 -8.32
N GLU A 82 -14.33 6.09 -9.05
CA GLU A 82 -15.43 6.94 -9.56
C GLU A 82 -16.00 7.91 -8.51
#